data_AF-A0A7Y7NE40-F1
#
_entry.id   AF-A0A7Y7NE40-F1
#
_cell.length_a   1.000
_cell.length_b   1.000
_cell.length_c   1.000
_cell.angle_alpha   90.00
_cell.angle_beta   90.00
_cell.angle_gamma   90.00
#
_symmetry.space_group_name_H-M   'P 1'
#
loop_
_entity.id
_entity.type
_entity.pdbx_description
1 polymer ?
#
loop_
_entity_poly.entity_id
_entity_poly.type
_entity_poly.pdbx_seq_one_letter_code
_entity_poly.pdbx_strand_id
1 'polypeptide(L)'
;MIRSLLIILSLLLLSAGFAGAVVEVQNVTFQTRGAGRVVFSHPIHMNHKNMANNCKVCHYGIYNLKKKTRFTMADMERGKSCGTCHNARDAFGLKTCVRCHQTKEIVYQVKATGATHFSHKKHVALSPNCNRCHPTLFAAGPNKRATMEDMERGKSCGACHNGKKAFGVDKCTSCHPAKEIVFKVRETGPTIFKHAQHIESHHCSDCHTRLYDTKRRGTKVSMAEMEKGKSCGACHNGTDSFPLKDCIRCHQVKEIAYRVNATGATHFSHKKHLEINPDCRACHPAVFAAGANKRATMEEMENGKSCGACHDGKNAFDVKSCTTCHPAGDITFKVKETGPTRFPHAEHIEAHHCSDCHTKLYPTTRRAKKVSMAEMEKGASCGACHNGKDSFPLKDCSTCHPTKELAFEVKDAGNVTFSHKFHGGLYKCGECHVAPYATTRSATRVSMKEMENGKSCGVCHEGKNAFSVKDACEKCHKM
;
A
#
# COMPACT_ATOMS: atom_id res chain seq x y z
N MET A 1 31.92 -11.25 91.79
CA MET A 1 31.19 -12.44 91.31
C MET A 1 30.86 -12.21 89.85
N ILE A 2 31.51 -12.97 88.98
CA ILE A 2 31.76 -12.63 87.58
C ILE A 2 30.76 -13.39 86.70
N ARG A 3 30.06 -12.68 85.79
CA ARG A 3 29.85 -12.99 84.35
C ARG A 3 28.46 -12.59 83.84
N SER A 4 28.42 -11.41 83.23
CA SER A 4 27.68 -11.01 82.01
C SER A 4 28.64 -10.03 81.33
N LEU A 5 28.95 -10.02 80.03
CA LEU A 5 28.07 -9.86 78.86
C LEU A 5 29.03 -9.67 77.64
N LEU A 6 28.68 -10.22 76.45
CA LEU A 6 29.02 -9.71 75.08
C LEU A 6 30.52 -9.45 74.71
N ILE A 7 31.13 -9.99 73.64
CA ILE A 7 30.89 -9.68 72.21
C ILE A 7 31.93 -10.44 71.30
N ILE A 8 31.45 -11.07 70.22
CA ILE A 8 31.96 -11.12 68.82
C ILE A 8 33.25 -11.90 68.41
N LEU A 9 33.02 -12.90 67.55
CA LEU A 9 33.64 -13.21 66.22
C LEU A 9 34.39 -14.55 66.01
N SER A 10 33.93 -15.21 64.95
CA SER A 10 34.63 -16.16 64.05
C SER A 10 35.14 -17.50 64.61
N LEU A 11 34.43 -18.59 64.28
CA LEU A 11 34.82 -19.46 63.15
C LEU A 11 33.71 -20.49 62.87
N LEU A 12 33.19 -20.46 61.64
CA LEU A 12 32.22 -21.39 61.09
C LEU A 12 32.98 -22.51 60.35
N LEU A 13 32.37 -23.71 60.32
CA LEU A 13 32.61 -24.88 59.43
C LEU A 13 33.32 -26.10 60.06
N LEU A 14 32.54 -27.13 60.44
CA LEU A 14 32.46 -28.42 59.73
C LEU A 14 31.55 -29.41 60.49
N SER A 15 30.39 -29.75 59.93
CA SER A 15 29.82 -31.12 59.86
C SER A 15 28.33 -31.07 59.55
N ALA A 16 27.97 -31.32 58.28
CA ALA A 16 26.61 -31.63 57.89
C ALA A 16 26.61 -32.71 56.81
N GLY A 17 26.05 -33.86 57.16
CA GLY A 17 25.23 -34.71 56.29
C GLY A 17 25.91 -35.44 55.14
N PHE A 18 26.11 -36.75 55.31
CA PHE A 18 26.12 -37.70 54.19
C PHE A 18 24.72 -37.70 53.53
N ALA A 19 24.55 -36.90 52.49
CA ALA A 19 23.43 -37.05 51.56
C ALA A 19 23.73 -38.25 50.63
N GLY A 20 22.75 -39.14 50.46
CA GLY A 20 22.88 -40.32 49.59
C GLY A 20 23.33 -39.93 48.18
N ALA A 21 24.38 -40.58 47.70
CA ALA A 21 24.88 -40.39 46.34
C ALA A 21 23.81 -40.86 45.33
N VAL A 22 23.14 -39.91 44.69
CA VAL A 22 22.35 -40.18 43.49
C VAL A 22 23.32 -40.62 42.40
N VAL A 23 23.29 -41.90 42.02
CA VAL A 23 24.08 -42.40 40.89
C VAL A 23 23.47 -41.83 39.61
N GLU A 24 24.06 -40.75 39.11
CA GLU A 24 23.63 -40.10 37.87
C GLU A 24 24.11 -40.92 36.66
N VAL A 25 23.25 -41.80 36.14
CA VAL A 25 23.60 -42.68 35.01
C VAL A 25 23.60 -41.88 33.70
N GLN A 26 24.77 -41.70 33.10
CA GLN A 26 24.95 -40.89 31.88
C GLN A 26 24.32 -41.52 30.64
N ASN A 27 23.90 -40.69 29.69
CA ASN A 27 23.39 -41.15 28.38
C ASN A 27 24.50 -41.79 27.54
N VAL A 28 24.15 -42.83 26.78
CA VAL A 28 25.09 -43.52 25.88
C VAL A 28 24.83 -43.08 24.45
N THR A 29 25.91 -42.77 23.73
CA THR A 29 25.84 -42.33 22.34
C THR A 29 26.28 -43.46 21.41
N PHE A 30 25.43 -43.83 20.46
CA PHE A 30 25.74 -44.74 19.36
C PHE A 30 26.02 -43.94 18.08
N GLN A 31 27.20 -44.16 17.49
CA GLN A 31 27.53 -43.65 16.16
C GLN A 31 27.14 -44.70 15.11
N THR A 32 26.25 -44.34 14.20
CA THR A 32 25.87 -45.21 13.08
C THR A 32 26.57 -44.78 11.81
N ARG A 33 26.82 -45.73 10.89
CA ARG A 33 27.52 -45.45 9.62
C ARG A 33 26.66 -44.67 8.61
N GLY A 34 25.33 -44.68 8.76
CA GLY A 34 24.40 -44.17 7.74
C GLY A 34 23.11 -43.51 8.24
N ALA A 35 22.93 -43.36 9.56
CA ALA A 35 21.73 -42.74 10.15
C ALA A 35 22.08 -41.78 11.31
N GLY A 36 23.30 -41.24 11.30
CA GLY A 36 23.78 -40.28 12.28
C GLY A 36 23.97 -40.86 13.68
N ARG A 37 23.82 -40.01 14.68
CA ARG A 37 24.04 -40.32 16.09
C ARG A 37 22.71 -40.65 16.78
N VAL A 38 22.65 -41.77 17.49
CA VAL A 38 21.51 -42.15 18.35
C VAL A 38 21.94 -42.01 19.80
N VAL A 39 21.16 -41.27 20.60
CA VAL A 39 21.43 -41.11 22.03
C VAL A 39 20.44 -41.98 22.80
N PHE A 40 20.97 -42.96 23.53
CA PHE A 40 20.22 -43.76 24.48
C PHE A 40 20.22 -43.06 25.84
N SER A 41 19.03 -42.90 26.43
CA SER A 41 18.86 -42.20 27.70
C SER A 41 18.53 -43.14 28.84
N HIS A 42 19.46 -43.33 29.78
CA HIS A 42 19.22 -44.14 30.97
C HIS A 42 18.06 -43.63 31.81
N PRO A 43 17.92 -42.32 32.11
CA PRO A 43 16.78 -41.80 32.87
C PRO A 43 15.41 -42.18 32.28
N ILE A 44 15.25 -42.10 30.95
CA ILE A 44 13.98 -42.43 30.29
C ILE A 44 13.66 -43.92 30.43
N HIS A 45 14.65 -44.79 30.23
CA HIS A 45 14.43 -46.23 30.26
C HIS A 45 14.29 -46.77 31.69
N MET A 46 15.00 -46.16 32.66
CA MET A 46 14.90 -46.52 34.08
C MET A 46 13.61 -46.01 34.73
N ASN A 47 12.95 -44.98 34.19
CA ASN A 47 11.67 -44.51 34.71
C ASN A 47 10.46 -45.34 34.23
N HIS A 48 10.68 -46.38 33.43
CA HIS A 48 9.62 -47.28 32.99
C HIS A 48 9.28 -48.30 34.08
N LYS A 49 7.99 -48.56 34.33
CA LYS A 49 7.48 -49.36 35.46
C LYS A 49 8.14 -50.75 35.59
N ASN A 50 8.51 -51.38 34.47
CA ASN A 50 9.11 -52.73 34.43
C ASN A 50 10.66 -52.71 34.37
N MET A 51 11.29 -51.55 34.45
CA MET A 51 12.75 -51.36 34.30
C MET A 51 13.36 -50.49 35.41
N ALA A 52 12.56 -50.08 36.39
CA ALA A 52 12.99 -49.27 37.53
C ALA A 52 14.16 -49.91 38.27
N ASN A 53 15.33 -49.24 38.24
CA ASN A 53 16.58 -49.65 38.87
C ASN A 53 17.07 -51.07 38.54
N ASN A 54 16.59 -51.68 37.44
CA ASN A 54 16.98 -53.04 37.06
C ASN A 54 18.03 -53.05 35.93
N CYS A 55 19.29 -52.87 36.31
CA CYS A 55 20.42 -52.82 35.38
C CYS A 55 20.64 -54.15 34.63
N LYS A 56 20.26 -55.29 35.23
CA LYS A 56 20.51 -56.65 34.69
C LYS A 56 19.63 -57.02 33.49
N VAL A 57 18.49 -56.35 33.33
CA VAL A 57 17.61 -56.57 32.17
C VAL A 57 18.32 -56.18 30.88
N CYS A 58 19.02 -55.05 30.91
CA CYS A 58 19.75 -54.55 29.75
C CYS A 58 21.19 -55.04 29.75
N HIS A 59 21.91 -54.90 30.87
CA HIS A 59 23.29 -55.33 30.99
C HIS A 59 23.36 -56.79 31.37
N TYR A 60 24.20 -57.58 30.69
CA TYR A 60 24.29 -59.04 30.81
C TYR A 60 23.15 -59.82 30.13
N GLY A 61 21.96 -59.23 29.95
CA GLY A 61 20.87 -59.78 29.12
C GLY A 61 20.99 -59.40 27.63
N ILE A 62 20.86 -58.10 27.32
CA ILE A 62 20.81 -57.59 25.93
C ILE A 62 22.16 -57.03 25.47
N TYR A 63 22.84 -56.31 26.36
CA TYR A 63 24.12 -55.64 26.11
C TYR A 63 25.20 -56.20 27.04
N ASN A 64 26.24 -56.80 26.44
CA ASN A 64 27.42 -57.21 27.17
C ASN A 64 28.41 -56.05 27.29
N LEU A 65 28.66 -55.58 28.51
CA LEU A 65 29.55 -54.45 28.78
C LEU A 65 31.03 -54.79 28.54
N LYS A 66 31.44 -56.06 28.67
CA LYS A 66 32.81 -56.51 28.44
C LYS A 66 33.11 -56.69 26.94
N LYS A 67 32.10 -57.06 26.13
CA LYS A 67 32.23 -57.26 24.68
C LYS A 67 31.19 -56.46 23.89
N LYS A 68 31.60 -55.29 23.42
CA LYS A 68 30.76 -54.41 22.60
C LYS A 68 30.46 -55.06 21.25
N THR A 69 29.18 -55.24 20.94
CA THR A 69 28.70 -55.81 19.67
C THR A 69 27.94 -54.73 18.89
N ARG A 70 28.01 -54.78 17.55
CA ARG A 70 27.28 -53.86 16.66
C ARG A 70 26.06 -54.59 16.10
N PHE A 71 24.93 -53.88 16.01
CA PHE A 71 23.68 -54.42 15.50
C PHE A 71 23.17 -53.56 14.34
N THR A 72 22.55 -54.20 13.36
CA THR A 72 21.84 -53.55 12.25
C THR A 72 20.36 -53.34 12.58
N MET A 73 19.64 -52.54 11.78
CA MET A 73 18.18 -52.46 11.90
C MET A 73 17.50 -53.82 11.69
N ALA A 74 18.00 -54.63 10.75
CA ALA A 74 17.50 -55.99 10.53
C ALA A 74 17.74 -56.90 11.75
N ASP A 75 18.84 -56.72 12.49
CA ASP A 75 19.05 -57.43 13.76
C ASP A 75 18.04 -57.00 14.82
N MET A 76 17.74 -55.71 14.89
CA MET A 76 16.75 -55.18 15.81
C MET A 76 15.33 -55.65 15.45
N GLU A 77 14.97 -55.70 14.17
CA GLU A 77 13.69 -56.25 13.71
C GLU A 77 13.54 -57.74 14.05
N ARG A 78 14.66 -58.48 14.14
CA ARG A 78 14.72 -59.87 14.65
C ARG A 78 14.76 -59.96 16.18
N GLY A 79 14.48 -58.88 16.90
CA GLY A 79 14.39 -58.87 18.36
C GLY A 79 15.72 -58.75 19.10
N LYS A 80 16.82 -58.34 18.45
CA LYS A 80 18.10 -58.09 19.12
C LYS A 80 18.25 -56.63 19.55
N SER A 81 19.14 -56.32 20.49
CA SER A 81 19.44 -54.94 20.91
C SER A 81 18.16 -54.17 21.29
N CYS A 82 17.97 -52.93 20.83
CA CYS A 82 16.79 -52.11 21.09
C CYS A 82 15.48 -52.80 20.69
N GLY A 83 15.51 -53.64 19.65
CA GLY A 83 14.34 -54.33 19.12
C GLY A 83 13.78 -55.42 20.01
N THR A 84 14.51 -55.83 21.05
CA THR A 84 13.98 -56.71 22.12
C THR A 84 12.72 -56.10 22.74
N CYS A 85 12.71 -54.78 22.94
CA CYS A 85 11.61 -54.04 23.58
C CYS A 85 10.90 -53.09 22.61
N HIS A 86 11.59 -52.50 21.63
CA HIS A 86 11.00 -51.58 20.65
C HIS A 86 10.30 -52.32 19.50
N ASN A 87 9.38 -53.22 19.82
CA ASN A 87 8.75 -54.18 18.91
C ASN A 87 7.27 -53.87 18.61
N ALA A 88 6.79 -52.68 18.96
CA ALA A 88 5.38 -52.25 18.91
C ALA A 88 4.44 -52.95 19.91
N ARG A 89 4.94 -53.89 20.72
CA ARG A 89 4.21 -54.53 21.82
C ARG A 89 4.64 -53.95 23.17
N ASP A 90 5.94 -53.98 23.48
CA ASP A 90 6.46 -53.55 24.79
C ASP A 90 6.80 -52.06 24.84
N ALA A 91 7.20 -51.50 23.69
CA ALA A 91 7.40 -50.08 23.46
C ALA A 91 7.11 -49.74 21.99
N PHE A 92 7.24 -48.47 21.62
CA PHE A 92 7.04 -48.05 20.22
C PHE A 92 7.93 -48.84 19.26
N GLY A 93 7.40 -49.17 18.08
CA GLY A 93 8.10 -49.98 17.09
C GLY A 93 9.25 -49.25 16.38
N LEU A 94 10.21 -50.04 15.88
CA LEU A 94 11.40 -49.55 15.15
C LEU A 94 11.11 -48.72 13.90
N LYS A 95 9.88 -48.77 13.35
CA LYS A 95 9.47 -48.01 12.16
C LYS A 95 9.38 -46.49 12.43
N THR A 96 9.33 -46.05 13.69
CA THR A 96 9.33 -44.61 14.04
C THR A 96 10.76 -44.07 14.14
N CYS A 97 11.51 -44.08 13.03
CA CYS A 97 12.95 -43.78 12.99
C CYS A 97 13.33 -42.49 13.73
N VAL A 98 12.56 -41.41 13.58
CA VAL A 98 12.84 -40.09 14.16
C VAL A 98 12.80 -40.03 15.69
N ARG A 99 12.21 -41.03 16.36
CA ARG A 99 12.26 -41.14 17.83
C ARG A 99 13.65 -41.43 18.36
N CYS A 100 14.50 -42.05 17.55
CA CYS A 100 15.88 -42.37 17.90
C CYS A 100 16.88 -41.60 17.03
N HIS A 101 16.58 -41.46 15.73
CA HIS A 101 17.39 -40.76 14.74
C HIS A 101 16.92 -39.31 14.59
N GLN A 102 17.46 -38.41 15.40
CA GLN A 102 17.11 -36.99 15.35
C GLN A 102 17.53 -36.36 14.01
N THR A 103 16.57 -35.86 13.25
CA THR A 103 16.82 -35.05 12.04
C THR A 103 17.06 -33.60 12.42
N LYS A 104 17.96 -32.92 11.70
CA LYS A 104 18.25 -31.49 11.90
C LYS A 104 17.95 -30.72 10.63
N GLU A 105 17.29 -29.57 10.74
CA GLU A 105 17.16 -28.66 9.60
C GLU A 105 18.55 -28.16 9.18
N ILE A 106 18.82 -28.10 7.89
CA ILE A 106 20.15 -27.79 7.35
C ILE A 106 20.11 -26.38 6.73
N VAL A 107 21.17 -25.61 6.96
CA VAL A 107 21.38 -24.32 6.31
C VAL A 107 22.70 -24.35 5.53
N TYR A 108 22.61 -24.33 4.21
CA TYR A 108 23.76 -24.22 3.32
C TYR A 108 24.13 -22.75 3.14
N GLN A 109 25.37 -22.39 3.46
CA GLN A 109 25.89 -21.06 3.17
C GLN A 109 26.48 -21.04 1.75
N VAL A 110 25.78 -20.40 0.83
CA VAL A 110 26.15 -20.24 -0.58
C VAL A 110 26.72 -18.84 -0.79
N LYS A 111 27.88 -18.73 -1.44
CA LYS A 111 28.56 -17.44 -1.61
C LYS A 111 27.76 -16.42 -2.43
N ALA A 112 27.05 -16.87 -3.47
CA ALA A 112 26.32 -16.00 -4.40
C ALA A 112 24.90 -15.63 -3.96
N THR A 113 24.23 -16.50 -3.20
CA THR A 113 22.80 -16.34 -2.84
C THR A 113 22.54 -16.33 -1.33
N GLY A 114 23.57 -16.52 -0.51
CA GLY A 114 23.45 -16.55 0.95
C GLY A 114 22.91 -17.87 1.51
N ALA A 115 22.18 -17.77 2.61
CA ALA A 115 21.67 -18.93 3.35
C ALA A 115 20.54 -19.64 2.59
N THR A 116 20.74 -20.93 2.31
CA THR A 116 19.78 -21.80 1.62
C THR A 116 19.32 -22.89 2.59
N HIS A 117 18.02 -22.98 2.82
CA HIS A 117 17.47 -23.84 3.87
C HIS A 117 16.96 -25.16 3.29
N PHE A 118 17.31 -26.27 3.94
CA PHE A 118 16.74 -27.59 3.66
C PHE A 118 16.00 -28.11 4.89
N SER A 119 14.76 -28.57 4.65
CA SER A 119 13.85 -29.00 5.70
C SER A 119 13.58 -30.49 5.69
N HIS A 120 14.08 -31.21 6.71
CA HIS A 120 13.75 -32.62 6.88
C HIS A 120 12.26 -32.79 7.17
N LYS A 121 11.65 -31.90 7.95
CA LYS A 121 10.21 -31.97 8.25
C LYS A 121 9.37 -31.99 6.97
N LYS A 122 9.65 -31.10 6.01
CA LYS A 122 8.92 -31.04 4.73
C LYS A 122 9.19 -32.27 3.86
N HIS A 123 10.45 -32.70 3.75
CA HIS A 123 10.81 -33.81 2.87
C HIS A 123 10.36 -35.17 3.41
N VAL A 124 10.42 -35.40 4.72
CA VAL A 124 9.96 -36.65 5.35
C VAL A 124 8.44 -36.77 5.29
N ALA A 125 7.70 -35.66 5.37
CA ALA A 125 6.24 -35.67 5.19
C ALA A 125 5.83 -36.15 3.77
N LEU A 126 6.64 -35.83 2.75
CA LEU A 126 6.40 -36.25 1.36
C LEU A 126 6.99 -37.63 1.05
N SER A 127 8.15 -37.95 1.62
CA SER A 127 8.84 -39.23 1.42
C SER A 127 9.37 -39.74 2.77
N PRO A 128 8.59 -40.55 3.50
CA PRO A 128 8.96 -41.02 4.84
C PRO A 128 10.11 -42.04 4.83
N ASN A 129 10.43 -42.62 3.67
CA ASN A 129 11.51 -43.58 3.54
C ASN A 129 12.88 -42.88 3.51
N CYS A 130 13.59 -42.92 4.64
CA CYS A 130 14.93 -42.34 4.80
C CYS A 130 15.95 -42.92 3.81
N ASN A 131 15.81 -44.19 3.40
CA ASN A 131 16.79 -44.88 2.53
C ASN A 131 16.85 -44.31 1.11
N ARG A 132 15.80 -43.58 0.69
CA ARG A 132 15.79 -42.87 -0.59
C ARG A 132 16.83 -41.74 -0.65
N CYS A 133 17.12 -41.14 0.50
CA CYS A 133 18.09 -40.06 0.63
C CYS A 133 19.39 -40.54 1.26
N HIS A 134 19.32 -41.37 2.31
CA HIS A 134 20.48 -41.79 3.09
C HIS A 134 20.70 -43.30 3.03
N PRO A 135 21.90 -43.79 2.70
CA PRO A 135 23.08 -43.05 2.27
C PRO A 135 23.08 -42.72 0.76
N THR A 136 22.05 -43.13 0.03
CA THR A 136 21.98 -43.15 -1.44
C THR A 136 22.38 -41.85 -2.12
N LEU A 137 21.84 -40.72 -1.65
CA LEU A 137 22.12 -39.38 -2.19
C LEU A 137 23.00 -38.56 -1.24
N PHE A 138 22.80 -38.74 0.06
CA PHE A 138 23.48 -38.01 1.11
C PHE A 138 23.98 -38.96 2.20
N ALA A 139 25.20 -38.79 2.66
CA ALA A 139 25.66 -39.40 3.90
C ALA A 139 24.90 -38.81 5.10
N ALA A 140 24.67 -39.61 6.15
CA ALA A 140 24.14 -39.12 7.42
C ALA A 140 25.26 -38.45 8.25
N GLY A 141 25.79 -37.36 7.72
CA GLY A 141 26.97 -36.66 8.23
C GLY A 141 27.44 -35.57 7.26
N PRO A 142 28.73 -35.19 7.30
CA PRO A 142 29.31 -34.25 6.35
C PRO A 142 29.15 -34.77 4.91
N ASN A 143 28.60 -33.93 4.04
CA ASN A 143 28.45 -34.22 2.61
C ASN A 143 29.37 -33.30 1.82
N LYS A 144 29.84 -33.78 0.65
CA LYS A 144 30.53 -32.92 -0.31
C LYS A 144 29.56 -31.85 -0.82
N ARG A 145 30.05 -30.64 -1.06
CA ARG A 145 29.26 -29.56 -1.66
C ARG A 145 29.06 -29.89 -3.14
N ALA A 146 27.82 -29.78 -3.61
CA ALA A 146 27.46 -29.89 -5.02
C ALA A 146 27.32 -28.49 -5.63
N THR A 147 27.67 -28.34 -6.91
CA THR A 147 27.39 -27.13 -7.70
C THR A 147 25.98 -27.18 -8.31
N MET A 148 25.51 -26.07 -8.90
CA MET A 148 24.26 -26.09 -9.67
C MET A 148 24.36 -27.03 -10.87
N GLU A 149 25.50 -27.02 -11.57
CA GLU A 149 25.83 -27.91 -12.67
C GLU A 149 25.79 -29.41 -12.25
N ASP A 150 26.30 -29.75 -11.05
CA ASP A 150 26.16 -31.10 -10.49
C ASP A 150 24.69 -31.48 -10.30
N MET A 151 23.86 -30.53 -9.84
CA MET A 151 22.43 -30.76 -9.62
C MET A 151 21.65 -30.86 -10.94
N GLU A 152 21.96 -30.07 -11.95
CA GLU A 152 21.38 -30.20 -13.29
C GLU A 152 21.70 -31.58 -13.91
N ARG A 153 22.87 -32.14 -13.62
CA ARG A 153 23.25 -33.52 -13.96
C ARG A 153 22.60 -34.60 -13.08
N GLY A 154 21.67 -34.22 -12.20
CA GLY A 154 20.93 -35.15 -11.36
C GLY A 154 21.64 -35.60 -10.08
N LYS A 155 22.74 -34.95 -9.65
CA LYS A 155 23.37 -35.24 -8.35
C LYS A 155 22.70 -34.42 -7.24
N SER A 156 22.89 -34.82 -5.98
CA SER A 156 22.41 -34.07 -4.80
C SER A 156 20.90 -33.75 -4.91
N CYS A 157 20.48 -32.50 -4.68
CA CYS A 157 19.09 -32.05 -4.76
C CYS A 157 18.46 -32.33 -6.14
N GLY A 158 19.25 -32.23 -7.21
CA GLY A 158 18.79 -32.42 -8.59
C GLY A 158 18.41 -33.86 -8.94
N ALA A 159 18.78 -34.86 -8.12
CA ALA A 159 18.28 -36.23 -8.28
C ALA A 159 16.74 -36.33 -8.20
N CYS A 160 16.13 -35.34 -7.52
CA CYS A 160 14.69 -35.19 -7.36
C CYS A 160 14.16 -33.87 -7.96
N HIS A 161 14.88 -32.76 -7.79
CA HIS A 161 14.49 -31.45 -8.33
C HIS A 161 14.91 -31.29 -9.81
N ASN A 162 14.33 -32.11 -10.68
CA ASN A 162 14.69 -32.20 -12.10
C ASN A 162 13.54 -31.85 -13.05
N GLY A 163 12.46 -31.24 -12.54
CA GLY A 163 11.25 -30.94 -13.30
C GLY A 163 10.33 -32.13 -13.52
N LYS A 164 10.79 -33.37 -13.29
CA LYS A 164 9.98 -34.59 -13.42
C LYS A 164 9.45 -35.09 -12.08
N LYS A 165 10.33 -35.30 -11.09
CA LYS A 165 9.92 -35.79 -9.75
C LYS A 165 9.46 -34.67 -8.83
N ALA A 166 10.08 -33.51 -8.94
CA ALA A 166 9.73 -32.27 -8.26
C ALA A 166 10.06 -31.09 -9.19
N PHE A 167 9.76 -29.86 -8.75
CA PHE A 167 10.17 -28.67 -9.50
C PHE A 167 11.68 -28.68 -9.78
N GLY A 168 12.08 -28.20 -10.95
CA GLY A 168 13.48 -28.21 -11.37
C GLY A 168 14.36 -27.22 -10.58
N VAL A 169 15.67 -27.48 -10.59
CA VAL A 169 16.67 -26.62 -9.94
C VAL A 169 16.81 -25.23 -10.59
N ASP A 170 16.21 -25.03 -11.77
CA ASP A 170 16.07 -23.75 -12.47
C ASP A 170 15.19 -22.75 -11.71
N LYS A 171 14.26 -23.24 -10.85
CA LYS A 171 13.43 -22.38 -10.01
C LYS A 171 14.19 -21.89 -8.76
N CYS A 172 15.24 -21.11 -8.98
CA CYS A 172 16.20 -20.62 -7.98
C CYS A 172 15.53 -20.14 -6.68
N THR A 173 14.48 -19.33 -6.79
CA THR A 173 13.78 -18.68 -5.65
C THR A 173 13.03 -19.66 -4.75
N SER A 174 12.79 -20.89 -5.20
CA SER A 174 12.18 -21.95 -4.40
C SER A 174 13.09 -22.44 -3.28
N CYS A 175 14.41 -22.28 -3.46
CA CYS A 175 15.44 -22.70 -2.51
C CYS A 175 16.24 -21.52 -1.97
N HIS A 176 16.60 -20.58 -2.84
CA HIS A 176 17.40 -19.40 -2.52
C HIS A 176 16.49 -18.20 -2.22
N PRO A 177 16.56 -17.58 -1.04
CA PRO A 177 15.74 -16.43 -0.71
C PRO A 177 16.21 -15.19 -1.49
N ALA A 178 15.50 -14.84 -2.57
CA ALA A 178 15.70 -13.59 -3.30
C ALA A 178 14.70 -12.54 -2.80
N LYS A 179 15.15 -11.64 -1.90
CA LYS A 179 14.31 -10.53 -1.44
C LYS A 179 14.49 -9.33 -2.36
N GLU A 180 13.40 -8.64 -2.67
CA GLU A 180 13.51 -7.33 -3.32
C GLU A 180 14.28 -6.36 -2.41
N ILE A 181 15.14 -5.55 -3.03
CA ILE A 181 16.00 -4.61 -2.31
C ILE A 181 15.41 -3.21 -2.47
N VAL A 182 15.29 -2.48 -1.37
CA VAL A 182 14.87 -1.07 -1.39
C VAL A 182 16.04 -0.19 -0.97
N PHE A 183 16.57 0.57 -1.92
CA PHE A 183 17.57 1.61 -1.68
C PHE A 183 16.86 2.87 -1.22
N LYS A 184 17.20 3.38 -0.03
CA LYS A 184 16.69 4.67 0.45
C LYS A 184 17.63 5.78 -0.03
N VAL A 185 17.22 6.50 -1.06
CA VAL A 185 17.94 7.67 -1.60
C VAL A 185 17.27 8.93 -1.07
N ARG A 186 18.04 9.89 -0.58
CA ARG A 186 17.50 11.11 0.03
C ARG A 186 17.02 12.12 -1.02
N GLU A 187 17.60 12.06 -2.21
CA GLU A 187 17.43 12.99 -3.32
C GLU A 187 16.32 12.56 -4.30
N THR A 188 15.97 11.27 -4.35
CA THR A 188 14.97 10.74 -5.30
C THR A 188 13.99 9.76 -4.68
N GLY A 189 14.04 9.57 -3.35
CA GLY A 189 13.17 8.65 -2.64
C GLY A 189 13.62 7.17 -2.74
N PRO A 190 12.73 6.22 -2.42
CA PRO A 190 13.07 4.80 -2.45
C PRO A 190 13.18 4.26 -3.89
N THR A 191 14.33 3.68 -4.22
CA THR A 191 14.56 2.93 -5.46
C THR A 191 14.44 1.45 -5.16
N ILE A 192 13.58 0.74 -5.89
CA ILE A 192 13.32 -0.68 -5.67
C ILE A 192 14.03 -1.49 -6.74
N PHE A 193 14.90 -2.40 -6.33
CA PHE A 193 15.50 -3.41 -7.19
C PHE A 193 14.77 -4.74 -7.02
N LYS A 194 14.23 -5.26 -8.12
CA LYS A 194 13.44 -6.49 -8.13
C LYS A 194 14.24 -7.65 -8.71
N HIS A 195 14.65 -8.58 -7.84
CA HIS A 195 15.35 -9.79 -8.28
C HIS A 195 14.53 -10.58 -9.31
N ALA A 196 13.21 -10.69 -9.12
CA ALA A 196 12.32 -11.46 -9.99
C ALA A 196 12.47 -11.06 -11.47
N GLN A 197 12.56 -9.76 -11.76
CA GLN A 197 12.71 -9.26 -13.13
C GLN A 197 14.11 -9.49 -13.70
N HIS A 198 15.16 -9.46 -12.85
CA HIS A 198 16.54 -9.59 -13.32
C HIS A 198 16.93 -11.05 -13.54
N ILE A 199 16.37 -11.99 -12.76
CA ILE A 199 16.68 -13.42 -12.89
C ILE A 199 15.94 -14.09 -14.07
N GLU A 200 15.03 -13.38 -14.74
CA GLU A 200 14.41 -13.87 -15.98
C GLU A 200 15.43 -13.99 -17.12
N SER A 201 16.42 -13.08 -17.15
CA SER A 201 17.42 -13.00 -18.24
C SER A 201 18.87 -13.11 -17.76
N HIS A 202 19.12 -13.18 -16.45
CA HIS A 202 20.47 -13.23 -15.89
C HIS A 202 20.62 -14.29 -14.80
N HIS A 203 21.83 -14.85 -14.71
CA HIS A 203 22.21 -15.77 -13.66
C HIS A 203 22.69 -15.02 -12.42
N CYS A 204 22.58 -15.65 -11.24
CA CYS A 204 23.04 -15.04 -9.99
C CYS A 204 24.54 -14.67 -10.02
N SER A 205 25.35 -15.44 -10.76
CA SER A 205 26.79 -15.22 -10.95
C SER A 205 27.12 -13.95 -11.74
N ASP A 206 26.19 -13.50 -12.58
CA ASP A 206 26.40 -12.32 -13.42
C ASP A 206 26.51 -11.06 -12.56
N CYS A 207 25.82 -11.06 -11.42
CA CYS A 207 25.85 -9.97 -10.43
C CYS A 207 26.69 -10.32 -9.20
N HIS A 208 26.58 -11.55 -8.67
CA HIS A 208 27.22 -11.94 -7.41
C HIS A 208 28.43 -12.85 -7.61
N THR A 209 29.57 -12.63 -6.96
CA THR A 209 29.87 -11.53 -6.03
C THR A 209 30.55 -10.33 -6.70
N ARG A 210 30.64 -10.34 -8.04
CA ARG A 210 31.43 -9.41 -8.84
C ARG A 210 30.94 -7.96 -8.71
N LEU A 211 29.63 -7.73 -8.87
CA LEU A 211 29.01 -6.41 -8.75
C LEU A 211 28.50 -6.16 -7.32
N TYR A 212 27.96 -7.20 -6.67
CA TYR A 212 27.39 -7.09 -5.33
C TYR A 212 27.86 -8.23 -4.43
N ASP A 213 28.40 -7.90 -3.24
CA ASP A 213 28.71 -8.88 -2.19
C ASP A 213 27.42 -9.30 -1.45
N THR A 214 27.35 -10.55 -1.01
CA THR A 214 26.24 -11.12 -0.25
C THR A 214 26.32 -10.87 1.25
N LYS A 215 27.48 -10.46 1.79
CA LYS A 215 27.73 -10.46 3.24
C LYS A 215 27.46 -9.14 3.98
N ARG A 216 27.20 -8.00 3.34
CA ARG A 216 26.94 -6.70 3.99
C ARG A 216 26.15 -5.77 3.06
N ARG A 217 25.50 -4.72 3.63
CA ARG A 217 24.98 -3.59 2.83
C ARG A 217 26.14 -3.12 1.93
N GLY A 218 26.02 -3.35 0.63
CA GLY A 218 27.04 -3.00 -0.34
C GLY A 218 27.39 -1.51 -0.23
N THR A 219 28.60 -1.17 -0.69
CA THR A 219 29.06 0.22 -0.78
C THR A 219 28.01 1.05 -1.50
N LYS A 220 27.65 2.22 -0.94
CA LYS A 220 26.74 3.15 -1.61
C LYS A 220 27.43 3.64 -2.88
N VAL A 221 26.75 3.54 -4.01
CA VAL A 221 27.26 3.96 -5.31
C VAL A 221 26.47 5.17 -5.79
N SER A 222 27.18 6.22 -6.20
CA SER A 222 26.55 7.42 -6.77
C SER A 222 26.19 7.24 -8.25
N MET A 223 25.33 8.10 -8.80
CA MET A 223 25.04 8.11 -10.25
C MET A 223 26.30 8.26 -11.10
N ALA A 224 27.21 9.15 -10.70
CA ALA A 224 28.48 9.38 -11.39
C ALA A 224 29.40 8.14 -11.37
N GLU A 225 29.32 7.31 -10.33
CA GLU A 225 30.02 6.04 -10.29
C GLU A 225 29.32 4.95 -11.12
N MET A 226 27.99 4.99 -11.21
CA MET A 226 27.24 4.09 -12.08
C MET A 226 27.51 4.40 -13.56
N GLU A 227 27.59 5.67 -13.95
CA GLU A 227 28.01 6.09 -15.29
C GLU A 227 29.42 5.58 -15.66
N LYS A 228 30.27 5.32 -14.67
CA LYS A 228 31.60 4.69 -14.84
C LYS A 228 31.56 3.15 -14.86
N GLY A 229 30.37 2.55 -15.00
CA GLY A 229 30.20 1.10 -15.10
C GLY A 229 30.14 0.35 -13.76
N LYS A 230 30.01 1.04 -12.62
CA LYS A 230 29.79 0.36 -11.33
C LYS A 230 28.31 0.03 -11.10
N SER A 231 28.02 -0.99 -10.27
CA SER A 231 26.66 -1.29 -9.80
C SER A 231 25.67 -1.44 -10.97
N CYS A 232 24.50 -0.80 -10.92
CA CYS A 232 23.48 -0.82 -11.98
C CYS A 232 24.05 -0.40 -13.34
N GLY A 233 24.99 0.56 -13.38
CA GLY A 233 25.57 1.05 -14.62
C GLY A 233 26.55 0.09 -15.31
N ALA A 234 26.91 -1.03 -14.66
CA ALA A 234 27.61 -2.12 -15.33
C ALA A 234 26.81 -2.73 -16.48
N CYS A 235 25.47 -2.61 -16.45
CA CYS A 235 24.57 -3.10 -17.49
C CYS A 235 23.63 -2.01 -18.03
N HIS A 236 23.19 -1.06 -17.21
CA HIS A 236 22.32 0.06 -17.65
C HIS A 236 23.11 1.19 -18.33
N ASN A 237 23.98 0.85 -19.29
CA ASN A 237 24.91 1.76 -19.94
C ASN A 237 24.41 2.30 -21.30
N GLY A 238 23.22 1.90 -21.76
CA GLY A 238 22.67 2.24 -23.07
C GLY A 238 23.03 1.23 -24.18
N THR A 239 23.96 0.30 -23.91
CA THR A 239 24.38 -0.76 -24.82
C THR A 239 23.80 -2.11 -24.40
N ASP A 240 24.06 -2.55 -23.17
CA ASP A 240 23.58 -3.86 -22.67
C ASP A 240 22.12 -3.78 -22.19
N SER A 241 21.72 -2.60 -21.72
CA SER A 241 20.36 -2.29 -21.30
C SER A 241 20.09 -0.79 -21.44
N PHE A 242 18.87 -0.36 -21.09
CA PHE A 242 18.49 1.05 -21.16
C PHE A 242 19.43 1.95 -20.35
N PRO A 243 19.65 3.20 -20.79
CA PRO A 243 20.63 4.10 -20.18
C PRO A 243 20.16 4.65 -18.83
N LEU A 244 21.10 4.93 -17.92
CA LEU A 244 20.84 5.51 -16.58
C LEU A 244 20.10 6.86 -16.58
N LYS A 245 20.03 7.56 -17.73
CA LYS A 245 19.29 8.82 -17.89
C LYS A 245 17.78 8.66 -17.81
N ASP A 246 17.25 7.44 -17.98
CA ASP A 246 15.82 7.15 -17.86
C ASP A 246 15.40 7.02 -16.38
N CYS A 247 15.57 8.10 -15.60
CA CYS A 247 15.44 8.13 -14.14
C CYS A 247 14.19 7.41 -13.63
N ILE A 248 13.05 7.62 -14.29
CA ILE A 248 11.73 7.11 -13.89
C ILE A 248 11.62 5.58 -13.95
N ARG A 249 12.51 4.89 -14.68
CA ARG A 249 12.55 3.43 -14.72
C ARG A 249 12.99 2.81 -13.39
N CYS A 250 13.78 3.56 -12.61
CA CYS A 250 14.31 3.13 -11.32
C CYS A 250 13.70 3.93 -10.16
N HIS A 251 13.63 5.25 -10.32
CA HIS A 251 13.12 6.18 -9.31
C HIS A 251 11.62 6.40 -9.52
N GLN A 252 10.81 5.88 -8.61
CA GLN A 252 9.36 6.05 -8.69
C GLN A 252 8.96 7.49 -8.38
N VAL A 253 8.59 8.22 -9.43
CA VAL A 253 8.02 9.55 -9.32
C VAL A 253 6.52 9.42 -9.06
N LYS A 254 6.01 10.18 -8.09
CA LYS A 254 4.60 10.12 -7.68
C LYS A 254 3.93 11.45 -7.93
N GLU A 255 2.76 11.43 -8.55
CA GLU A 255 1.88 12.59 -8.60
C GLU A 255 1.43 12.94 -7.18
N ILE A 256 1.49 14.23 -6.83
CA ILE A 256 1.23 14.70 -5.46
C ILE A 256 -0.11 15.40 -5.43
N ALA A 257 -0.93 15.05 -4.43
CA ALA A 257 -2.15 15.77 -4.11
C ALA A 257 -2.03 16.40 -2.73
N TYR A 258 -2.14 17.72 -2.65
CA TYR A 258 -2.19 18.48 -1.41
C TYR A 258 -3.64 18.72 -1.04
N ARG A 259 -4.02 18.41 0.21
CA ARG A 259 -5.31 18.84 0.76
C ARG A 259 -5.14 20.16 1.51
N VAL A 260 -5.81 21.19 1.02
CA VAL A 260 -5.88 22.53 1.60
C VAL A 260 -7.29 22.76 2.11
N ASN A 261 -7.41 23.20 3.37
CA ASN A 261 -8.72 23.32 4.02
C ASN A 261 -9.63 24.36 3.35
N ALA A 262 -9.07 25.44 2.78
CA ALA A 262 -9.82 26.54 2.19
C ALA A 262 -10.19 26.32 0.71
N THR A 263 -9.41 25.55 -0.04
CA THR A 263 -9.55 25.41 -1.51
C THR A 263 -9.69 23.96 -1.98
N GLY A 264 -9.67 22.99 -1.08
CA GLY A 264 -9.81 21.57 -1.41
C GLY A 264 -8.48 20.94 -1.85
N ALA A 265 -8.56 19.98 -2.79
CA ALA A 265 -7.38 19.24 -3.25
C ALA A 265 -6.68 19.98 -4.41
N THR A 266 -5.40 20.28 -4.23
CA THR A 266 -4.49 20.82 -5.24
C THR A 266 -3.61 19.70 -5.75
N HIS A 267 -3.38 19.64 -7.06
CA HIS A 267 -2.58 18.59 -7.67
C HIS A 267 -1.28 19.16 -8.23
N PHE A 268 -0.17 18.48 -7.94
CA PHE A 268 1.13 18.74 -8.55
C PHE A 268 1.54 17.54 -9.40
N SER A 269 1.86 17.82 -10.66
CA SER A 269 2.17 16.81 -11.66
C SER A 269 3.65 16.80 -12.01
N HIS A 270 4.37 15.77 -11.60
CA HIS A 270 5.77 15.64 -11.99
C HIS A 270 5.90 15.43 -13.49
N LYS A 271 4.95 14.71 -14.12
CA LYS A 271 4.97 14.51 -15.58
C LYS A 271 5.06 15.84 -16.33
N LYS A 272 4.17 16.78 -16.01
CA LYS A 272 4.16 18.11 -16.64
C LYS A 272 5.44 18.91 -16.37
N HIS A 273 5.97 18.82 -15.15
CA HIS A 273 7.20 19.57 -14.80
C HIS A 273 8.45 18.96 -15.45
N LEU A 274 8.53 17.63 -15.55
CA LEU A 274 9.65 16.93 -16.20
C LEU A 274 9.66 17.11 -17.72
N GLU A 275 8.50 17.38 -18.35
CA GLU A 275 8.42 17.80 -19.75
C GLU A 275 9.06 19.19 -19.98
N ILE A 276 9.04 20.06 -18.96
CA ILE A 276 9.64 21.41 -19.01
C ILE A 276 11.12 21.36 -18.62
N ASN A 277 11.44 20.70 -17.50
CA ASN A 277 12.80 20.52 -17.03
C ASN A 277 13.00 19.08 -16.51
N PRO A 278 13.73 18.22 -17.26
CA PRO A 278 13.96 16.84 -16.85
C PRO A 278 15.00 16.71 -15.72
N ASP A 279 15.74 17.78 -15.38
CA ASP A 279 16.73 17.75 -14.32
C ASP A 279 16.08 17.72 -12.94
N CYS A 280 16.07 16.54 -12.33
CA CYS A 280 15.57 16.34 -10.97
C CYS A 280 16.32 17.20 -9.94
N ARG A 281 17.59 17.58 -10.18
CA ARG A 281 18.40 18.35 -9.23
C ARG A 281 17.98 19.81 -9.14
N ALA A 282 17.37 20.34 -10.19
CA ALA A 282 16.80 21.69 -10.19
C ALA A 282 15.73 21.84 -9.10
N CYS A 283 15.01 20.75 -8.79
CA CYS A 283 13.98 20.73 -7.74
C CYS A 283 14.47 20.02 -6.46
N HIS A 284 15.22 18.93 -6.58
CA HIS A 284 15.57 18.04 -5.47
C HIS A 284 17.09 17.95 -5.23
N PRO A 285 17.59 18.28 -4.03
CA PRO A 285 16.88 18.75 -2.84
C PRO A 285 16.70 20.28 -2.79
N ALA A 286 17.07 21.00 -3.86
CA ALA A 286 17.22 22.45 -3.85
C ALA A 286 15.97 23.21 -3.37
N VAL A 287 14.80 22.84 -3.89
CA VAL A 287 13.50 23.44 -3.53
C VAL A 287 12.68 22.47 -2.67
N PHE A 288 12.73 21.18 -2.99
CA PHE A 288 11.97 20.14 -2.31
C PHE A 288 12.89 18.98 -1.89
N ALA A 289 12.79 18.51 -0.66
CA ALA A 289 13.38 17.23 -0.28
C ALA A 289 12.68 16.07 -1.01
N ALA A 290 13.38 14.96 -1.27
CA ALA A 290 12.74 13.78 -1.84
C ALA A 290 12.07 12.97 -0.74
N GLY A 291 10.84 13.37 -0.43
CA GLY A 291 10.04 12.77 0.63
C GLY A 291 9.12 13.79 1.31
N ALA A 292 9.03 13.70 2.63
CA ALA A 292 8.21 14.60 3.42
C ALA A 292 8.80 16.02 3.38
N ASN A 293 8.04 16.94 2.81
CA ASN A 293 8.35 18.36 2.78
C ASN A 293 7.48 19.10 3.81
N LYS A 294 8.01 20.19 4.37
CA LYS A 294 7.20 21.12 5.16
C LYS A 294 6.20 21.79 4.21
N ARG A 295 4.94 21.92 4.65
CA ARG A 295 3.93 22.65 3.89
C ARG A 295 4.25 24.15 3.93
N ALA A 296 4.33 24.77 2.76
CA ALA A 296 4.49 26.21 2.63
C ALA A 296 3.12 26.92 2.63
N THR A 297 3.07 28.14 3.16
CA THR A 297 1.92 29.05 3.01
C THR A 297 1.96 29.78 1.67
N MET A 298 0.86 30.43 1.26
CA MET A 298 0.86 31.30 0.07
C MET A 298 1.84 32.46 0.22
N GLU A 299 1.90 33.08 1.40
CA GLU A 299 2.86 34.13 1.72
C GLU A 299 4.32 33.63 1.59
N GLU A 300 4.63 32.43 2.08
CA GLU A 300 5.96 31.85 1.90
C GLU A 300 6.27 31.61 0.42
N MET A 301 5.27 31.22 -0.38
CA MET A 301 5.43 31.04 -1.82
C MET A 301 5.63 32.36 -2.55
N GLU A 302 4.87 33.41 -2.24
CA GLU A 302 5.09 34.75 -2.80
C GLU A 302 6.50 35.29 -2.48
N ASN A 303 7.06 34.89 -1.33
CA ASN A 303 8.44 35.19 -0.94
C ASN A 303 9.50 34.24 -1.56
N GLY A 304 9.15 33.48 -2.60
CA GLY A 304 10.09 32.65 -3.36
C GLY A 304 10.38 31.26 -2.76
N LYS A 305 9.63 30.80 -1.76
CA LYS A 305 9.78 29.42 -1.24
C LYS A 305 8.88 28.44 -1.98
N SER A 306 9.21 27.15 -1.93
CA SER A 306 8.37 26.07 -2.49
C SER A 306 8.00 26.34 -3.95
N CYS A 307 6.70 26.40 -4.30
CA CYS A 307 6.27 26.58 -5.68
C CYS A 307 6.68 27.95 -6.24
N GLY A 308 6.69 28.98 -5.40
CA GLY A 308 7.04 30.34 -5.81
C GLY A 308 8.53 30.57 -6.02
N ALA A 309 9.39 29.57 -5.75
CA ALA A 309 10.78 29.60 -6.22
C ALA A 309 10.88 29.70 -7.75
N CYS A 310 9.82 29.30 -8.46
CA CYS A 310 9.70 29.44 -9.92
C CYS A 310 8.39 30.10 -10.35
N HIS A 311 7.28 29.93 -9.61
CA HIS A 311 6.00 30.58 -9.91
C HIS A 311 5.95 32.02 -9.38
N ASP A 312 6.84 32.88 -9.89
CA ASP A 312 7.09 34.26 -9.43
C ASP A 312 6.68 35.33 -10.45
N GLY A 313 6.03 34.93 -11.54
CA GLY A 313 5.68 35.79 -12.67
C GLY A 313 6.84 36.08 -13.62
N LYS A 314 8.07 35.64 -13.31
CA LYS A 314 9.27 35.81 -14.15
C LYS A 314 9.70 34.49 -14.80
N ASN A 315 9.86 33.44 -14.00
CA ASN A 315 10.29 32.12 -14.47
C ASN A 315 9.10 31.27 -14.95
N ALA A 316 7.96 31.40 -14.27
CA ALA A 316 6.69 30.80 -14.63
C ALA A 316 5.53 31.74 -14.23
N PHE A 317 4.28 31.33 -14.48
CA PHE A 317 3.11 32.11 -14.04
C PHE A 317 3.14 32.31 -12.51
N ASP A 318 2.68 33.48 -12.06
CA ASP A 318 2.70 33.89 -10.66
C ASP A 318 1.75 33.01 -9.81
N VAL A 319 2.18 32.67 -8.58
CA VAL A 319 1.36 31.93 -7.59
C VAL A 319 0.02 32.58 -7.25
N LYS A 320 -0.17 33.88 -7.54
CA LYS A 320 -1.45 34.60 -7.44
C LYS A 320 -2.49 34.11 -8.44
N SER A 321 -2.08 33.39 -9.48
CA SER A 321 -2.98 32.72 -10.44
C SER A 321 -3.64 31.49 -9.80
N CYS A 322 -4.50 31.71 -8.79
CA CYS A 322 -5.02 30.67 -7.90
C CYS A 322 -5.65 29.49 -8.65
N THR A 323 -6.45 29.77 -9.68
CA THR A 323 -7.24 28.77 -10.42
C THR A 323 -6.39 27.79 -11.25
N THR A 324 -5.14 28.13 -11.53
CA THR A 324 -4.20 27.26 -12.25
C THR A 324 -3.83 26.02 -11.43
N CYS A 325 -3.74 26.18 -10.11
CA CYS A 325 -3.37 25.12 -9.17
C CYS A 325 -4.58 24.62 -8.37
N HIS A 326 -5.43 25.54 -7.91
CA HIS A 326 -6.62 25.25 -7.13
C HIS A 326 -7.84 25.18 -8.05
N PRO A 327 -8.47 24.01 -8.23
CA PRO A 327 -9.67 23.91 -9.07
C PRO A 327 -10.86 24.60 -8.39
N ALA A 328 -11.00 25.90 -8.62
CA ALA A 328 -12.17 26.70 -8.26
C ALA A 328 -12.98 26.97 -9.54
N GLY A 329 -13.80 26.01 -9.93
CA GLY A 329 -14.71 26.16 -11.07
C GLY A 329 -15.97 26.92 -10.67
N ASP A 330 -16.60 27.57 -11.65
CA ASP A 330 -17.89 28.24 -11.43
C ASP A 330 -18.93 27.27 -10.89
N ILE A 331 -19.66 27.71 -9.86
CA ILE A 331 -20.71 26.91 -9.25
C ILE A 331 -22.03 27.28 -9.91
N THR A 332 -22.81 26.27 -10.29
CA THR A 332 -24.20 26.45 -10.72
C THR A 332 -25.14 25.76 -9.75
N PHE A 333 -25.97 26.53 -9.06
CA PHE A 333 -27.03 26.03 -8.20
C PHE A 333 -28.30 25.80 -9.03
N LYS A 334 -28.93 24.64 -8.88
CA LYS A 334 -30.22 24.35 -9.50
C LYS A 334 -31.34 24.73 -8.53
N VAL A 335 -31.98 25.87 -8.75
CA VAL A 335 -33.15 26.32 -8.01
C VAL A 335 -34.40 25.97 -8.82
N LYS A 336 -35.42 25.40 -8.19
CA LYS A 336 -36.58 24.86 -8.92
C LYS A 336 -37.41 25.99 -9.53
N GLU A 337 -37.58 27.07 -8.78
CA GLU A 337 -38.48 28.19 -9.03
C GLU A 337 -37.88 29.22 -10.02
N THR A 338 -36.55 29.37 -10.02
CA THR A 338 -35.86 30.40 -10.82
C THR A 338 -34.88 29.83 -11.84
N GLY A 339 -34.68 28.51 -11.88
CA GLY A 339 -33.69 27.88 -12.75
C GLY A 339 -32.25 27.98 -12.21
N PRO A 340 -31.23 27.86 -13.08
CA PRO A 340 -29.83 27.81 -12.67
C PRO A 340 -29.30 29.17 -12.18
N THR A 341 -28.89 29.25 -10.92
CA THR A 341 -28.16 30.40 -10.35
C THR A 341 -26.67 30.17 -10.51
N ARG A 342 -25.95 31.13 -11.07
CA ARG A 342 -24.49 31.01 -11.29
C ARG A 342 -23.72 31.78 -10.22
N PHE A 343 -22.60 31.22 -9.80
CA PHE A 343 -21.61 31.84 -8.94
C PHE A 343 -20.23 31.68 -9.57
N PRO A 344 -19.72 32.72 -10.26
CA PRO A 344 -18.43 32.68 -10.91
C PRO A 344 -17.31 32.92 -9.89
N HIS A 345 -16.45 31.92 -9.65
CA HIS A 345 -15.35 32.11 -8.69
C HIS A 345 -14.34 33.14 -9.19
N ALA A 346 -14.09 33.17 -10.50
CA ALA A 346 -13.12 34.07 -11.12
C ALA A 346 -13.40 35.53 -10.76
N GLU A 347 -14.64 35.98 -10.88
CA GLU A 347 -15.04 37.36 -10.57
C GLU A 347 -14.92 37.68 -9.06
N HIS A 348 -15.17 36.71 -8.18
CA HIS A 348 -15.11 36.94 -6.73
C HIS A 348 -13.66 36.98 -6.20
N ILE A 349 -12.76 36.16 -6.77
CA ILE A 349 -11.37 36.11 -6.31
C ILE A 349 -10.50 37.27 -6.82
N GLU A 350 -11.01 38.10 -7.74
CA GLU A 350 -10.35 39.35 -8.14
C GLU A 350 -10.34 40.37 -7.01
N ALA A 351 -11.41 40.41 -6.20
CA ALA A 351 -11.57 41.38 -5.11
C ALA A 351 -11.44 40.76 -3.71
N HIS A 352 -11.47 39.43 -3.59
CA HIS A 352 -11.51 38.74 -2.30
C HIS A 352 -10.53 37.58 -2.20
N HIS A 353 -10.04 37.31 -0.99
CA HIS A 353 -9.22 36.15 -0.69
C HIS A 353 -10.10 34.93 -0.38
N CYS A 354 -9.55 33.74 -0.61
CA CYS A 354 -10.25 32.48 -0.33
C CYS A 354 -10.72 32.40 1.13
N SER A 355 -9.96 32.97 2.07
CA SER A 355 -10.26 33.00 3.51
C SER A 355 -11.47 33.86 3.89
N ASP A 356 -11.82 34.83 3.05
CA ASP A 356 -12.93 35.76 3.31
C ASP A 356 -14.26 35.00 3.24
N CYS A 357 -14.29 33.94 2.42
CA CYS A 357 -15.43 33.06 2.22
C CYS A 357 -15.26 31.69 2.90
N HIS A 358 -14.10 31.05 2.74
CA HIS A 358 -13.84 29.70 3.23
C HIS A 358 -13.03 29.70 4.54
N THR A 359 -13.35 28.87 5.53
CA THR A 359 -14.48 27.91 5.58
C THR A 359 -15.72 28.50 6.25
N LYS A 360 -15.64 29.76 6.69
CA LYS A 360 -16.61 30.41 7.58
C LYS A 360 -18.00 30.56 6.93
N LEU A 361 -18.07 31.13 5.73
CA LEU A 361 -19.32 31.27 4.98
C LEU A 361 -19.63 30.00 4.20
N TYR A 362 -18.60 29.42 3.59
CA TYR A 362 -18.74 28.23 2.76
C TYR A 362 -17.77 27.13 3.23
N PRO A 363 -18.28 26.02 3.78
CA PRO A 363 -17.44 24.86 4.07
C PRO A 363 -16.90 24.26 2.76
N THR A 364 -15.66 23.81 2.74
CA THR A 364 -15.06 23.13 1.58
C THR A 364 -15.50 21.67 1.41
N THR A 365 -16.51 21.25 2.18
CA THR A 365 -17.09 19.90 2.08
C THR A 365 -18.27 19.89 1.12
N ARG A 366 -18.46 18.78 0.40
CA ARG A 366 -19.49 18.59 -0.66
C ARG A 366 -20.95 18.71 -0.19
N ARG A 367 -21.21 18.96 1.09
CA ARG A 367 -22.55 19.05 1.68
C ARG A 367 -22.71 20.35 2.47
N ALA A 368 -22.52 21.49 1.81
CA ALA A 368 -22.98 22.76 2.36
C ALA A 368 -24.51 22.74 2.51
N LYS A 369 -25.02 23.24 3.63
CA LYS A 369 -26.45 23.42 3.88
C LYS A 369 -27.01 24.36 2.79
N LYS A 370 -28.14 23.98 2.18
CA LYS A 370 -28.86 24.90 1.28
C LYS A 370 -29.39 26.07 2.09
N VAL A 371 -29.19 27.29 1.60
CA VAL A 371 -29.61 28.53 2.24
C VAL A 371 -30.74 29.13 1.41
N SER A 372 -31.81 29.53 2.08
CA SER A 372 -32.97 30.21 1.46
C SER A 372 -32.71 31.72 1.30
N MET A 373 -33.46 32.39 0.42
CA MET A 373 -33.40 33.86 0.30
C MET A 373 -33.65 34.57 1.63
N ALA A 374 -34.60 34.08 2.44
CA ALA A 374 -34.89 34.64 3.76
C ALA A 374 -33.73 34.45 4.76
N GLU A 375 -32.96 33.37 4.66
CA GLU A 375 -31.71 33.22 5.44
C GLU A 375 -30.61 34.14 4.88
N MET A 376 -30.54 34.34 3.56
CA MET A 376 -29.58 35.26 2.95
C MET A 376 -29.83 36.72 3.34
N GLU A 377 -31.08 37.17 3.35
CA GLU A 377 -31.46 38.51 3.85
C GLU A 377 -31.04 38.76 5.31
N LYS A 378 -30.88 37.69 6.10
CA LYS A 378 -30.37 37.74 7.49
C LYS A 378 -28.84 37.69 7.58
N GLY A 379 -28.13 37.79 6.46
CA GLY A 379 -26.67 37.80 6.40
C GLY A 379 -26.01 36.42 6.22
N ALA A 380 -26.77 35.37 5.90
CA ALA A 380 -26.17 34.07 5.57
C ALA A 380 -25.72 33.99 4.11
N SER A 381 -24.72 33.15 3.81
CA SER A 381 -24.27 32.85 2.44
C SER A 381 -24.02 34.12 1.60
N CYS A 382 -24.65 34.27 0.43
CA CYS A 382 -24.46 35.40 -0.47
C CYS A 382 -24.82 36.73 0.21
N GLY A 383 -25.84 36.73 1.07
CA GLY A 383 -26.28 37.94 1.78
C GLY A 383 -25.34 38.40 2.89
N ALA A 384 -24.29 37.64 3.22
CA ALA A 384 -23.21 38.14 4.06
C ALA A 384 -22.53 39.37 3.45
N CYS A 385 -22.51 39.47 2.11
CA CYS A 385 -21.92 40.59 1.37
C CYS A 385 -22.93 41.30 0.47
N HIS A 386 -23.87 40.58 -0.18
CA HIS A 386 -24.91 41.15 -1.04
C HIS A 386 -26.06 41.80 -0.25
N ASN A 387 -25.75 42.66 0.71
CA ASN A 387 -26.69 43.26 1.64
C ASN A 387 -27.06 44.72 1.29
N GLY A 388 -26.56 45.25 0.17
CA GLY A 388 -26.71 46.66 -0.23
C GLY A 388 -25.74 47.63 0.44
N LYS A 389 -24.89 47.13 1.35
CA LYS A 389 -23.82 47.90 2.01
C LYS A 389 -22.44 47.50 1.49
N ASP A 390 -22.12 46.20 1.53
CA ASP A 390 -20.79 45.70 1.11
C ASP A 390 -20.77 45.36 -0.39
N SER A 391 -21.91 44.97 -0.96
CA SER A 391 -22.13 44.73 -2.39
C SER A 391 -23.59 45.00 -2.76
N PHE A 392 -23.94 44.85 -4.04
CA PHE A 392 -25.30 45.08 -4.54
C PHE A 392 -26.34 44.23 -3.78
N PRO A 393 -27.56 44.74 -3.59
CA PRO A 393 -28.57 44.10 -2.74
C PRO A 393 -29.20 42.86 -3.41
N LEU A 394 -29.61 41.87 -2.61
CA LEU A 394 -30.28 40.64 -3.05
C LEU A 394 -31.59 40.83 -3.85
N LYS A 395 -32.16 42.05 -3.86
CA LYS A 395 -33.38 42.38 -4.63
C LYS A 395 -33.13 42.39 -6.14
N ASP A 396 -31.89 42.53 -6.59
CA ASP A 396 -31.54 42.54 -8.02
C ASP A 396 -31.42 41.10 -8.54
N CYS A 397 -32.57 40.39 -8.57
CA CYS A 397 -32.62 38.94 -8.78
C CYS A 397 -31.93 38.49 -10.07
N SER A 398 -32.05 39.26 -11.16
CA SER A 398 -31.51 38.93 -12.47
C SER A 398 -29.98 38.82 -12.52
N THR A 399 -29.28 39.44 -11.56
CA THR A 399 -27.81 39.39 -11.48
C THR A 399 -27.31 37.99 -11.15
N CYS A 400 -28.05 37.25 -10.31
CA CYS A 400 -27.71 35.87 -9.94
C CYS A 400 -28.57 34.84 -10.67
N HIS A 401 -29.82 35.19 -10.96
CA HIS A 401 -30.83 34.35 -11.62
C HIS A 401 -31.09 34.85 -13.05
N PRO A 402 -30.31 34.43 -14.04
CA PRO A 402 -30.42 34.94 -15.41
C PRO A 402 -31.80 34.63 -15.99
N THR A 403 -32.58 35.67 -16.28
CA THR A 403 -33.85 35.60 -17.00
C THR A 403 -33.64 35.83 -18.49
N LYS A 404 -34.43 35.16 -19.34
CA LYS A 404 -34.35 35.32 -20.80
C LYS A 404 -35.65 35.86 -21.36
N GLU A 405 -35.59 36.95 -22.09
CA GLU A 405 -36.72 37.43 -22.89
C GLU A 405 -37.02 36.41 -24.00
N LEU A 406 -38.28 36.01 -24.13
CA LEU A 406 -38.67 34.95 -25.05
C LEU A 406 -39.33 35.52 -26.30
N ALA A 407 -39.01 34.93 -27.44
CA ALA A 407 -39.71 35.15 -28.69
C ALA A 407 -40.18 33.78 -29.22
N PHE A 408 -41.47 33.68 -29.53
CA PHE A 408 -42.10 32.50 -30.09
C PHE A 408 -42.49 32.79 -31.53
N GLU A 409 -41.93 32.00 -32.45
CA GLU A 409 -42.32 32.05 -33.85
C GLU A 409 -43.64 31.31 -34.03
N VAL A 410 -44.67 32.06 -34.43
CA VAL A 410 -45.98 31.55 -34.81
C VAL A 410 -46.11 31.77 -36.31
N LYS A 411 -46.15 30.66 -37.06
CA LYS A 411 -46.40 30.72 -38.51
C LYS A 411 -47.75 31.40 -38.74
N ASP A 412 -47.78 32.32 -39.70
CA ASP A 412 -49.00 33.01 -40.16
C ASP A 412 -49.62 34.02 -39.18
N ALA A 413 -48.97 34.34 -38.05
CA ALA A 413 -49.50 35.30 -37.05
C ALA A 413 -48.45 36.26 -36.44
N GLY A 414 -47.23 36.31 -36.96
CA GLY A 414 -46.16 37.15 -36.42
C GLY A 414 -45.50 36.60 -35.14
N ASN A 415 -44.40 37.23 -34.72
CA ASN A 415 -43.60 36.76 -33.58
C ASN A 415 -44.23 37.19 -32.26
N VAL A 416 -44.45 36.24 -31.34
CA VAL A 416 -44.94 36.55 -30.00
C VAL A 416 -43.78 36.79 -29.05
N THR A 417 -43.70 37.97 -28.43
CA THR A 417 -42.64 38.27 -27.45
C THR A 417 -43.18 38.23 -26.03
N PHE A 418 -42.43 37.61 -25.12
CA PHE A 418 -42.71 37.58 -23.69
C PHE A 418 -41.54 38.17 -22.89
N SER A 419 -41.86 39.14 -22.04
CA SER A 419 -40.87 39.85 -21.23
C SER A 419 -40.85 39.39 -19.78
N HIS A 420 -39.76 38.76 -19.34
CA HIS A 420 -39.55 38.44 -17.93
C HIS A 420 -39.30 39.70 -17.11
N LYS A 421 -38.65 40.72 -17.70
CA LYS A 421 -38.43 42.01 -17.01
C LYS A 421 -39.75 42.68 -16.62
N PHE A 422 -40.73 42.70 -17.53
CA PHE A 422 -42.04 43.29 -17.25
C PHE A 422 -42.82 42.47 -16.22
N HIS A 423 -42.96 41.16 -16.44
CA HIS A 423 -43.77 40.31 -15.57
C HIS A 423 -43.13 40.10 -14.19
N GLY A 424 -41.80 40.02 -14.10
CA GLY A 424 -41.07 39.90 -12.83
C GLY A 424 -41.15 41.17 -11.95
N GLY A 425 -41.53 42.31 -12.52
CA GLY A 425 -41.85 43.52 -11.75
C GLY A 425 -43.25 43.48 -11.12
N LEU A 426 -44.13 42.59 -11.57
CA LEU A 426 -45.53 42.49 -11.13
C LEU A 426 -45.80 41.23 -10.30
N TYR A 427 -45.14 40.12 -10.64
CA TYR A 427 -45.39 38.79 -10.06
C TYR A 427 -44.09 38.17 -9.58
N LYS A 428 -44.17 37.37 -8.50
CA LYS A 428 -43.01 36.59 -8.04
C LYS A 428 -42.76 35.39 -8.95
N CYS A 429 -41.50 34.97 -9.07
CA CYS A 429 -41.12 33.81 -9.89
C CYS A 429 -41.93 32.55 -9.56
N GLY A 430 -42.22 32.32 -8.26
CA GLY A 430 -42.98 31.17 -7.77
C GLY A 430 -44.46 31.15 -8.13
N GLU A 431 -45.02 32.29 -8.56
CA GLU A 431 -46.41 32.39 -9.02
C GLU A 431 -46.57 31.91 -10.47
N CYS A 432 -45.48 31.95 -11.24
CA CYS A 432 -45.41 31.44 -12.60
C CYS A 432 -44.73 30.06 -12.68
N HIS A 433 -43.75 29.80 -11.80
CA HIS A 433 -42.89 28.61 -11.82
C HIS A 433 -43.00 27.78 -10.53
N VAL A 434 -43.02 26.45 -10.57
CA VAL A 434 -42.89 25.57 -11.75
C VAL A 434 -44.22 25.30 -12.49
N ALA A 435 -45.32 25.84 -11.98
CA ALA A 435 -46.64 25.78 -12.60
C ALA A 435 -47.24 27.20 -12.57
N PRO A 436 -47.81 27.72 -13.67
CA PRO A 436 -48.07 27.02 -14.94
C PRO A 436 -46.85 26.75 -15.85
N TYR A 437 -45.69 27.36 -15.60
CA TYR A 437 -44.51 27.24 -16.47
C TYR A 437 -43.34 26.55 -15.80
N ALA A 438 -42.68 25.61 -16.50
CA ALA A 438 -41.39 25.11 -16.06
C ALA A 438 -40.27 26.15 -16.28
N THR A 439 -39.19 26.08 -15.49
CA THR A 439 -38.01 26.95 -15.64
C THR A 439 -37.10 26.55 -16.81
N THR A 440 -37.33 25.37 -17.39
CA THR A 440 -36.69 24.91 -18.63
C THR A 440 -37.64 25.11 -19.81
N ARG A 441 -37.08 25.34 -21.01
CA ARG A 441 -37.87 25.49 -22.24
C ARG A 441 -38.78 24.28 -22.45
N SER A 442 -40.10 24.52 -22.42
CA SER A 442 -41.09 23.50 -22.74
C SER A 442 -41.13 23.23 -24.25
N ALA A 443 -41.22 21.96 -24.63
CA ALA A 443 -41.49 21.55 -26.02
C ALA A 443 -43.00 21.63 -26.35
N THR A 444 -43.84 21.70 -25.32
CA THR A 444 -45.29 21.77 -25.45
C THR A 444 -45.71 23.16 -25.89
N ARG A 445 -46.29 23.27 -27.09
CA ARG A 445 -46.93 24.50 -27.57
C ARG A 445 -48.39 24.49 -27.15
N VAL A 446 -48.88 25.63 -26.69
CA VAL A 446 -50.28 25.83 -26.31
C VAL A 446 -50.95 26.68 -27.37
N SER A 447 -52.10 26.21 -27.88
CA SER A 447 -52.87 26.93 -28.91
C SER A 447 -53.67 28.10 -28.31
N MET A 448 -54.14 29.04 -29.13
CA MET A 448 -55.04 30.13 -28.69
C MET A 448 -56.32 29.58 -28.03
N LYS A 449 -56.92 28.53 -28.61
CA LYS A 449 -58.09 27.85 -28.03
C LYS A 449 -57.79 27.28 -26.64
N GLU A 450 -56.59 26.74 -26.43
CA GLU A 450 -56.18 26.26 -25.13
C GLU A 450 -55.89 27.40 -24.14
N MET A 451 -55.35 28.52 -24.62
CA MET A 451 -55.17 29.71 -23.81
C MET A 451 -56.52 30.28 -23.34
N GLU A 452 -57.52 30.36 -24.21
CA GLU A 452 -58.88 30.75 -23.82
C GLU A 452 -59.51 29.83 -22.76
N ASN A 453 -59.09 28.57 -22.72
CA ASN A 453 -59.52 27.60 -21.70
C ASN A 453 -58.67 27.63 -20.42
N GLY A 454 -57.90 28.70 -20.21
CA GLY A 454 -57.14 28.91 -18.97
C GLY A 454 -55.77 28.22 -18.94
N LYS A 455 -55.20 27.80 -20.08
CA LYS A 455 -53.82 27.27 -20.13
C LYS A 455 -52.82 28.38 -20.50
N SER A 456 -51.56 28.20 -20.11
CA SER A 456 -50.46 29.12 -20.46
C SER A 456 -50.81 30.58 -20.17
N CYS A 457 -50.77 31.48 -21.16
CA CYS A 457 -50.98 32.91 -20.96
C CYS A 457 -52.39 33.19 -20.42
N GLY A 458 -53.38 32.41 -20.84
CA GLY A 458 -54.77 32.57 -20.41
C GLY A 458 -55.06 32.12 -18.98
N VAL A 459 -54.07 31.65 -18.22
CA VAL A 459 -54.17 31.53 -16.75
C VAL A 459 -54.40 32.90 -16.09
N CYS A 460 -53.80 33.95 -16.68
CA CYS A 460 -53.95 35.34 -16.21
C CYS A 460 -54.54 36.27 -17.27
N HIS A 461 -54.41 35.94 -18.56
CA HIS A 461 -54.97 36.70 -19.68
C HIS A 461 -56.38 36.25 -20.06
N GLU A 462 -57.27 36.08 -19.09
CA GLU A 462 -58.69 35.71 -19.29
C GLU A 462 -59.66 36.90 -19.27
N GLY A 463 -59.15 38.13 -19.12
CA GLY A 463 -59.96 39.36 -19.02
C GLY A 463 -60.32 39.77 -17.59
N LYS A 464 -59.93 38.99 -16.56
CA LYS A 464 -60.12 39.35 -15.15
C LYS A 464 -58.82 39.80 -14.49
N ASN A 465 -57.78 38.96 -14.47
CA ASN A 465 -56.49 39.30 -13.87
C ASN A 465 -55.63 40.17 -14.79
N ALA A 466 -55.69 39.93 -16.10
CA ALA A 466 -55.09 40.74 -17.15
C ALA A 466 -56.01 40.78 -18.38
N PHE A 467 -55.61 41.52 -19.42
CA PHE A 467 -56.39 41.61 -20.66
C PHE A 467 -56.56 40.22 -21.31
N SER A 468 -57.72 40.01 -21.93
CA SER A 468 -58.11 38.74 -22.55
C SER A 468 -57.22 38.36 -23.72
N VAL A 469 -56.85 37.08 -23.87
CA VAL A 469 -56.16 36.55 -25.06
C VAL A 469 -57.00 36.63 -26.34
N LYS A 470 -58.31 36.86 -26.23
CA LYS A 470 -59.21 37.04 -27.39
C LYS A 470 -59.07 38.42 -28.03
N ASP A 471 -58.60 39.38 -27.25
CA ASP A 471 -58.58 40.79 -27.60
C ASP A 471 -57.13 41.33 -27.58
N ALA A 472 -56.87 42.42 -28.29
CA ALA A 472 -55.56 43.11 -28.30
C ALA A 472 -54.35 42.23 -28.75
N CYS A 473 -54.52 41.47 -29.83
CA CYS A 473 -53.49 40.61 -30.43
C CYS A 473 -52.12 41.30 -30.61
N GLU A 474 -52.14 42.59 -30.97
CA GLU A 474 -50.95 43.44 -31.19
C GLU A 474 -50.06 43.59 -29.95
N LYS A 475 -50.60 43.36 -28.74
CA LYS A 475 -49.81 43.43 -27.49
C LYS A 475 -48.86 42.25 -27.31
N CYS A 476 -49.15 41.14 -27.97
CA CYS A 476 -48.35 39.92 -27.88
C CYS A 476 -47.65 39.62 -29.21
N HIS A 477 -48.37 39.78 -30.33
CA HIS A 477 -47.89 39.54 -31.67
C HIS A 477 -47.24 40.79 -32.24
N LYS A 478 -45.94 40.71 -32.57
CA LYS A 478 -45.31 41.63 -33.52
C LYS A 478 -45.75 41.21 -34.92
N MET A 479 -46.83 41.84 -35.39
CA MET A 479 -47.41 41.65 -36.71
C MET A 479 -46.63 42.40 -37.79
#